data_AF-A0A5J5IMQ2-F1
#
_entry.id   AF-A0A5J5IMQ2-F1
#
_cell.length_a   1.000
_cell.length_b   1.000
_cell.length_c   1.000
_cell.angle_alpha   90.00
_cell.angle_beta   90.00
_cell.angle_gamma   90.00
#
_symmetry.space_group_name_H-M   'P 1'
#
loop_
_entity.id
_entity.type
_entity.pdbx_description
1 polymer ?
#
loop_
_entity_poly.entity_id
_entity_poly.type
_entity_poly.pdbx_seq_one_letter_code
_entity_poly.pdbx_strand_id
1 'polypeptide(L)' 'MYKKLNDLGFVIGIFFIIISLILIIGGFVSAALCYKLNFYTGFSFLVFGIFMALFNRNNHKKEEV' A
#
# COMPACT_ATOMS: atom_id res chain seq x y z
N MET A 1 2.38 -19.29 -8.90
CA MET A 1 1.76 -17.94 -8.69
C MET A 1 0.72 -17.89 -7.56
N TYR A 2 0.09 -19.00 -7.14
CA TYR A 2 -0.92 -19.00 -6.06
C TYR A 2 -0.39 -18.86 -4.62
N LYS A 3 0.90 -19.13 -4.37
CA LYS A 3 1.49 -18.97 -3.02
C LYS A 3 1.66 -17.50 -2.59
N LYS A 4 1.90 -16.57 -3.54
CA LYS A 4 2.09 -15.13 -3.25
C LYS A 4 0.81 -14.39 -2.84
N LEU A 5 -0.37 -14.93 -3.17
CA LEU A 5 -1.67 -14.38 -2.78
C LEU A 5 -2.17 -14.96 -1.44
N ASN A 6 -1.52 -16.01 -0.94
CA ASN A 6 -1.83 -16.61 0.37
C ASN A 6 -1.02 -15.96 1.51
N ASP A 7 -0.02 -15.12 1.18
CA ASP A 7 0.61 -14.23 2.14
C ASP A 7 -0.34 -13.09 2.45
N LEU A 8 -1.07 -13.25 3.55
CA LEU A 8 -2.02 -12.27 4.06
C LEU A 8 -1.40 -10.86 4.14
N GLY A 9 -0.11 -10.77 4.51
CA GLY A 9 0.63 -9.50 4.56
C GLY A 9 0.81 -8.83 3.19
N PHE A 10 0.95 -9.59 2.10
CA PHE A 10 1.08 -9.04 0.75
C PHE A 10 -0.25 -8.46 0.25
N VAL A 11 -1.35 -9.19 0.46
CA VAL A 11 -2.70 -8.74 0.12
C VAL A 11 -3.06 -7.48 0.92
N ILE A 12 -2.73 -7.46 2.22
CA ILE A 12 -2.92 -6.28 3.08
C ILE A 12 -2.09 -5.08 2.58
N GLY A 13 -0.83 -5.29 2.18
CA GLY A 13 0.03 -4.24 1.65
C GLY A 13 -0.53 -3.61 0.37
N ILE A 14 -1.00 -4.43 -0.57
CA ILE A 14 -1.65 -3.96 -1.80
C ILE A 14 -2.93 -3.19 -1.50
N PHE A 15 -3.73 -3.65 -0.54
CA PHE A 15 -4.97 -2.97 -0.15
C PHE A 15 -4.70 -1.56 0.38
N PHE A 16 -3.68 -1.39 1.23
CA PHE A 16 -3.27 -0.08 1.72
C PHE A 16 -2.75 0.84 0.62
N ILE A 17 -2.03 0.32 -0.37
CA ILE A 17 -1.57 1.10 -1.53
C ILE A 17 -2.77 1.63 -2.34
N ILE A 18 -3.77 0.78 -2.60
CA ILE A 18 -4.97 1.17 -3.36
C ILE A 18 -5.76 2.25 -2.60
N ILE A 19 -5.99 2.06 -1.30
CA ILE A 19 -6.69 3.04 -0.46
C ILE A 19 -5.94 4.37 -0.41
N SER A 20 -4.62 4.34 -0.27
CA SER A 20 -3.78 5.53 -0.34
C SER A 20 -3.96 6.30 -1.65
N LEU A 21 -3.94 5.60 -2.80
CA LEU A 21 -4.17 6.23 -4.10
C LEU A 21 -5.55 6.88 -4.16
N ILE A 22 -6.58 6.21 -3.65
CA ILE A 22 -7.95 6.76 -3.60
C ILE A 22 -8.01 8.01 -2.72
N LEU A 23 -7.33 8.03 -1.58
CA LEU A 23 -7.27 9.19 -0.68
C LEU A 23 -6.54 10.37 -1.31
N ILE A 24 -5.40 10.13 -1.95
CA ILE A 24 -4.60 11.19 -2.60
C ILE A 24 -5.34 11.74 -3.81
N ILE A 25 -5.76 10.86 -4.74
CA ILE A 25 -6.47 11.26 -5.97
C ILE A 25 -7.84 11.86 -5.61
N GLY A 26 -8.56 11.25 -4.67
CA GLY A 26 -9.84 11.76 -4.17
C GLY A 26 -9.70 13.11 -3.47
N GLY A 27 -8.57 13.39 -2.83
CA GLY A 27 -8.24 14.69 -2.26
C GLY A 27 -8.05 15.79 -3.31
N PHE A 28 -7.64 15.44 -4.53
CA PHE A 28 -7.55 16.39 -5.66
C PHE A 28 -8.89 16.60 -6.37
N VAL A 29 -9.77 15.59 -6.40
CA VAL A 29 -11.04 15.64 -7.14
C VAL A 29 -12.21 16.13 -6.28
N SER A 30 -12.19 15.87 -4.97
CA SER A 30 -13.31 16.17 -4.06
C SER A 30 -12.91 17.13 -2.96
N ALA A 31 -13.63 18.25 -2.85
CA ALA A 31 -13.48 19.21 -1.77
C ALA A 31 -13.74 18.58 -0.38
N ALA A 32 -14.57 17.54 -0.31
CA ALA A 32 -14.83 16.79 0.93
C ALA A 32 -13.61 15.95 1.37
N LEU A 33 -12.73 15.57 0.44
CA LEU A 33 -11.49 14.84 0.73
C LEU A 33 -10.26 15.75 0.81
N CYS A 34 -10.39 17.05 0.50
CA CYS A 34 -9.33 18.08 0.56
C CYS A 34 -8.99 18.50 2.01
N TYR A 35 -9.02 17.54 2.94
CA TYR A 35 -8.50 17.75 4.28
C TYR A 35 -7.03 17.32 4.31
N LYS A 36 -6.18 18.15 4.91
CA LYS A 36 -4.77 17.82 5.15
C LYS A 36 -4.62 16.45 5.82
N LEU A 37 -5.58 16.08 6.68
CA LEU A 37 -5.65 14.79 7.35
C LEU A 37 -5.68 13.61 6.37
N ASN A 38 -6.45 13.70 5.27
CA ASN A 38 -6.55 12.64 4.27
C ASN A 38 -5.26 12.47 3.48
N PHE A 39 -4.54 13.56 3.22
CA PHE A 39 -3.22 13.52 2.61
C PHE A 39 -2.18 12.84 3.50
N TYR A 40 -2.13 13.19 4.79
CA TYR A 40 -1.21 12.56 5.75
C TYR A 40 -1.52 11.07 5.94
N THR A 41 -2.80 10.72 6.06
CA THR A 41 -3.25 9.33 6.18
C THR A 41 -2.96 8.53 4.91
N GLY A 42 -3.27 9.09 3.74
CA GLY A 42 -2.94 8.50 2.45
C GLY A 42 -1.45 8.27 2.28
N PHE A 43 -0.61 9.27 2.60
CA PHE A 43 0.84 9.14 2.53
C PHE A 43 1.40 8.09 3.50
N SER A 44 0.86 8.03 4.73
CA SER A 44 1.26 7.02 5.72
C SER A 44 0.91 5.60 5.26
N PHE A 45 -0.29 5.41 4.70
CA PHE A 45 -0.71 4.13 4.12
C PHE A 45 0.07 3.76 2.85
N LEU A 46 0.48 4.75 2.05
CA LEU A 46 1.35 4.53 0.90
C LEU A 46 2.70 3.96 1.35
N VAL A 47 3.36 4.64 2.30
CA VAL A 47 4.68 4.25 2.82
C VAL A 47 4.60 2.87 3.47
N PHE A 48 3.57 2.63 4.29
CA PHE A 48 3.36 1.34 4.94
C PHE A 48 3.07 0.21 3.95
N GLY A 49 2.19 0.45 2.98
CA GLY A 49 1.84 -0.54 1.95
C GLY A 49 3.03 -0.87 1.05
N ILE A 50 3.83 0.12 0.65
CA ILE A 50 5.07 -0.08 -0.10
C ILE A 50 6.08 -0.88 0.71
N PHE A 51 6.26 -0.54 1.99
CA PHE A 51 7.18 -1.25 2.88
C PHE A 51 6.78 -2.73 3.00
N MET A 52 5.51 -3.03 3.25
CA MET A 52 4.97 -4.39 3.28
C MET A 52 5.17 -5.13 1.94
N ALA A 53 4.87 -4.49 0.81
CA ALA A 53 5.02 -5.09 -0.51
C ALA A 53 6.49 -5.40 -0.87
N LEU A 54 7.42 -4.51 -0.50
CA LEU A 54 8.86 -4.69 -0.71
C LEU A 54 9.46 -5.73 0.25
N PHE A 55 9.08 -5.70 1.53
CA PHE A 55 9.57 -6.64 2.53
C PHE A 55 9.16 -8.08 2.19
N ASN A 56 7.93 -8.27 1.69
CA ASN A 56 7.49 -9.59 1.22
C ASN A 56 8.23 -10.05 -0.05
N ARG A 57 8.75 -9.12 -0.87
CA ARG A 57 9.55 -9.46 -2.06
C ARG A 57 10.93 -10.02 -1.72
N ASN A 58 11.52 -9.60 -0.60
CA ASN A 58 12.87 -10.00 -0.19
C ASN A 58 12.95 -11.42 0.40
N ASN A 59 11.86 -11.94 0.96
CA ASN A 59 11.81 -13.33 1.43
C ASN A 59 11.93 -14.36 0.29
N HIS A 60 11.70 -13.95 -0.96
CA HIS A 60 11.80 -14.82 -2.13
C HIS A 60 13.12 -14.67 -2.91
N LYS A 61 14.00 -13.74 -2.50
CA LYS A 61 15.30 -13.49 -3.15
C LYS A 61 16.48 -14.15 -2.41
N LYS A 62 16.24 -14.71 -1.22
CA LYS A 62 17.25 -15.44 -0.44
C LYS A 62 17.33 -16.94 -0.76
N GLU A 63 16.46 -17.47 -1.62
CA GLU A 63 16.53 -18.87 -2.07
C GLU A 63 17.38 -19.04 -3.35
N GLU A 64 17.96 -17.96 -3.89
CA GLU A 64 18.86 -17.98 -5.07
C GLU A 64 20.28 -17.46 -4.75
N VAL A 65 20.75 -17.58 -3.50
CA VAL A 65 22.17 -17.36 -3.15
C VAL A 65 22.65 -18.48 -2.24
#